data_AF-A0A017T753-F1
#
_entry.id   AF-A0A017T753-F1
#
_cell.length_a   1.000
_cell.length_b   1.000
_cell.length_c   1.000
_cell.angle_alpha   90.00
_cell.angle_beta   90.00
_cell.angle_gamma   90.00
#
_symmetry.space_group_name_H-M   'P 1'
#
loop_
_entity.id
_entity.type
_entity.pdbx_description
1 polymer ?
#
loop_
_entity_poly.entity_id
_entity_poly.type
_entity_poly.pdbx_seq_one_letter_code
_entity_poly.pdbx_strand_id
1 'polypeptide(L)'
;MRFVRLATLALVTVTCGVGLSVGCSDKGVDGADTAGSGAGSGTLTGGGSAGGAGGAGVGGAGTTSTTGVGGAPTHEAPCQNQVYACGNLEDDDGDGLVDNQDPDCLGPCDNTEGSYYGGIPGQAGPPCIVDCYWDSNSGAGNDDCTWTHRCDPNEVAPGYYPEPENGASCAYDAGAMYPGSNASCGDLQDAQSQQCHDVCGPLTPNGCDCFGCCELPAGSGDHVWLGSEGADGNSVCTAADLGDPTKCHPCIPVDSCWNDCGPCEVCLGKPSPDPGCDAGGSGGSGGSGGSGGSGSGQQCADGVQPCGLGGQDPCPVYTYCITGCCQPVPQ
;
A
#
# COMPACT_ATOMS: atom_id res chain seq x y z
N MET A 1 -58.44 26.10 -52.01
CA MET A 1 -58.41 27.55 -51.68
C MET A 1 -57.46 27.74 -50.51
N ARG A 2 -56.52 28.69 -50.67
CA ARG A 2 -55.69 29.46 -49.71
C ARG A 2 -55.85 29.07 -48.22
N PHE A 3 -54.79 28.93 -47.42
CA PHE A 3 -53.81 29.97 -47.12
C PHE A 3 -52.47 29.41 -46.62
N VAL A 4 -51.39 29.94 -47.19
CA VAL A 4 -50.03 29.97 -46.65
C VAL A 4 -49.96 31.05 -45.58
N ARG A 5 -49.34 30.78 -44.42
CA ARG A 5 -48.84 31.83 -43.51
C ARG A 5 -47.41 31.48 -43.05
N LEU A 6 -46.47 32.25 -43.60
CA LEU A 6 -45.17 32.57 -43.02
C LEU A 6 -45.36 33.33 -41.70
N ALA A 7 -44.56 33.03 -40.68
CA ALA A 7 -44.19 33.95 -39.60
C ALA A 7 -42.81 33.50 -39.06
N THR A 8 -41.73 34.09 -39.56
CA THR A 8 -40.96 35.20 -38.98
C THR A 8 -40.02 34.77 -37.85
N LEU A 9 -38.76 34.71 -38.25
CA LEU A 9 -37.54 34.55 -37.48
C LEU A 9 -37.37 35.69 -36.46
N ALA A 10 -37.09 35.37 -35.20
CA ALA A 10 -36.58 36.33 -34.21
C ALA A 10 -35.24 35.79 -33.68
N LEU A 11 -34.17 36.34 -34.25
CA LEU A 11 -32.78 36.13 -33.84
C LEU A 11 -32.53 36.99 -32.60
N VAL A 12 -32.35 36.38 -31.43
CA VAL A 12 -31.91 37.07 -30.21
C VAL A 12 -30.40 36.90 -30.11
N THR A 13 -29.67 37.94 -30.53
CA THR A 13 -28.24 38.11 -30.23
C THR A 13 -28.10 38.60 -28.80
N VAL A 14 -27.63 37.72 -27.90
CA VAL A 14 -27.08 38.10 -26.60
C VAL A 14 -25.57 38.22 -26.74
N THR A 15 -25.09 39.45 -26.82
CA THR A 15 -23.70 39.81 -26.57
C THR A 15 -23.63 40.46 -25.19
N CYS A 16 -23.03 39.78 -24.22
CA CYS A 16 -22.44 40.43 -23.06
C CYS A 16 -21.19 39.64 -22.69
N GLY A 17 -20.03 40.20 -23.03
CA GLY A 17 -18.74 39.72 -22.58
C GLY A 17 -18.49 40.19 -21.17
N VAL A 18 -18.10 39.26 -20.30
CA VAL A 18 -17.24 39.52 -19.15
C VAL A 18 -16.28 38.33 -19.10
N GLY A 19 -15.00 38.62 -19.32
CA GLY A 19 -13.93 37.63 -19.19
C GLY A 19 -13.71 37.30 -17.73
N LEU A 20 -13.72 36.00 -17.43
CA LEU A 20 -13.15 35.41 -16.22
C LEU A 20 -12.50 34.10 -16.64
N SER A 21 -11.18 34.17 -16.81
CA SER A 21 -10.29 33.02 -16.91
C SER A 21 -10.22 32.33 -15.55
N VAL A 22 -10.86 31.16 -15.42
CA VAL A 22 -10.53 30.19 -14.38
C VAL A 22 -9.40 29.33 -14.95
N GLY A 23 -8.19 29.60 -14.48
CA GLY A 23 -7.00 28.83 -14.84
C GLY A 23 -6.96 27.49 -14.11
N CYS A 24 -6.35 26.50 -14.77
CA CYS A 24 -5.83 25.29 -14.15
C CYS A 24 -5.01 25.66 -12.92
N SER A 25 -5.27 25.01 -11.79
CA SER A 25 -4.35 25.03 -10.65
C SER A 25 -3.38 23.87 -10.80
N ASP A 26 -2.35 24.07 -11.61
CA ASP A 26 -1.10 23.33 -11.47
C ASP A 26 -0.41 23.90 -10.23
N LYS A 27 -0.22 23.09 -9.18
CA LYS A 27 0.67 23.48 -8.07
C LYS A 27 2.11 23.32 -8.56
N GLY A 28 2.60 24.37 -9.23
CA GLY A 28 4.02 24.56 -9.51
C GLY A 28 4.79 24.73 -8.20
N VAL A 29 5.77 23.85 -8.00
CA VAL A 29 6.82 23.96 -6.99
C VAL A 29 7.83 25.03 -7.42
N ASP A 30 7.73 26.22 -6.85
CA ASP A 30 8.78 27.22 -6.96
C ASP A 30 9.80 27.01 -5.84
N GLY A 31 10.97 26.48 -6.22
CA GLY A 31 12.18 26.61 -5.45
C GLY A 31 12.62 28.07 -5.39
N ALA A 32 13.03 28.53 -4.21
CA ALA A 32 13.81 29.74 -4.06
C ALA A 32 14.74 29.61 -2.85
N ASP A 33 16.01 29.41 -3.15
CA ASP A 33 17.13 29.83 -2.32
C ASP A 33 16.91 31.26 -1.82
N THR A 34 17.10 31.50 -0.52
CA THR A 34 17.53 32.84 -0.07
C THR A 34 18.46 32.73 1.12
N ALA A 35 19.73 32.95 0.83
CA ALA A 35 20.75 33.31 1.80
C ALA A 35 20.60 34.77 2.26
N GLY A 36 20.67 34.98 3.58
CA GLY A 36 21.56 36.02 4.14
C GLY A 36 20.95 37.29 4.76
N SER A 37 21.10 37.37 6.08
CA SER A 37 21.74 38.48 6.86
C SER A 37 20.84 39.30 7.80
N GLY A 38 21.18 39.31 9.10
CA GLY A 38 20.63 40.28 10.06
C GLY A 38 20.92 40.07 11.56
N ALA A 39 22.19 40.16 11.96
CA ALA A 39 22.75 40.61 13.24
C ALA A 39 22.00 40.45 14.59
N GLY A 40 22.65 39.77 15.55
CA GLY A 40 22.35 39.82 16.99
C GLY A 40 23.52 39.36 17.85
N SER A 41 24.27 40.32 18.37
CA SER A 41 25.53 40.22 19.13
C SER A 41 25.49 39.33 20.40
N GLY A 42 26.56 38.57 20.64
CA GLY A 42 26.76 37.77 21.85
C GLY A 42 28.20 37.24 21.97
N THR A 43 29.14 38.16 22.24
CA THR A 43 30.55 37.90 22.59
C THR A 43 30.68 37.04 23.86
N LEU A 44 31.51 35.99 23.84
CA LEU A 44 32.71 35.80 24.70
C LEU A 44 33.24 34.35 24.66
N THR A 45 34.46 34.22 24.11
CA THR A 45 35.64 33.44 24.60
C THR A 45 35.45 31.98 25.07
N GLY A 46 36.18 30.96 24.60
CA GLY A 46 37.38 30.89 23.79
C GLY A 46 38.10 29.54 24.01
N GLY A 47 38.92 29.14 23.03
CA GLY A 47 39.89 28.03 23.10
C GLY A 47 39.36 26.71 22.54
N GLY A 48 39.94 26.04 21.54
CA GLY A 48 41.21 26.20 20.85
C GLY A 48 41.74 24.80 20.49
N SER A 49 42.25 24.67 19.26
CA SER A 49 43.16 23.61 18.76
C SER A 49 42.55 22.43 17.97
N ALA A 50 42.61 22.60 16.65
CA ALA A 50 43.44 21.84 15.70
C ALA A 50 43.32 20.31 15.58
N GLY A 51 42.93 19.88 14.38
CA GLY A 51 43.72 18.96 13.56
C GLY A 51 43.30 17.49 13.59
N GLY A 52 42.90 16.96 12.43
CA GLY A 52 42.80 15.51 12.23
C GLY A 52 42.07 15.14 10.95
N ALA A 53 42.82 15.03 9.86
CA ALA A 53 42.39 14.36 8.64
C ALA A 53 42.47 12.83 8.81
N GLY A 54 41.55 12.12 8.15
CA GLY A 54 41.75 10.74 7.70
C GLY A 54 41.28 9.64 8.64
N GLY A 55 40.45 8.72 8.12
CA GLY A 55 40.14 7.47 8.78
C GLY A 55 39.03 6.68 8.11
N ALA A 56 39.31 6.06 6.97
CA ALA A 56 38.58 4.88 6.53
C ALA A 56 38.71 3.80 7.63
N GLY A 57 37.58 3.24 8.07
CA GLY A 57 37.52 2.25 9.14
C GLY A 57 36.53 1.15 8.82
N VAL A 58 36.97 0.18 8.03
CA VAL A 58 36.40 -1.17 8.01
C VAL A 58 36.71 -1.88 9.32
N GLY A 59 35.71 -2.58 9.86
CA GLY A 59 35.90 -3.73 10.75
C GLY A 59 35.69 -3.48 12.24
N GLY A 60 34.50 -3.83 12.73
CA GLY A 60 34.19 -3.96 14.14
C GLY A 60 33.02 -4.90 14.38
N ALA A 61 33.29 -6.21 14.33
CA ALA A 61 32.36 -7.25 14.73
C ALA A 61 31.94 -7.07 16.20
N GLY A 62 30.70 -6.62 16.39
CA GLY A 62 29.97 -6.63 17.65
C GLY A 62 28.85 -7.67 17.55
N THR A 63 28.81 -8.57 18.50
CA THR A 63 27.96 -9.76 18.55
C THR A 63 26.46 -9.43 18.54
N THR A 64 25.84 -9.75 17.42
CA THR A 64 24.51 -10.35 17.20
C THR A 64 23.51 -10.31 18.37
N SER A 65 22.62 -9.34 18.29
CA SER A 65 21.20 -9.52 18.63
C SER A 65 20.36 -8.89 17.52
N THR A 66 20.65 -9.26 16.27
CA THR A 66 19.76 -8.97 15.15
C THR A 66 18.62 -9.96 15.24
N THR A 67 17.46 -9.51 15.67
CA THR A 67 16.20 -10.11 15.23
C THR A 67 16.15 -10.02 13.70
N GLY A 68 16.75 -11.02 13.06
CA GLY A 68 16.27 -11.63 11.83
C GLY A 68 15.94 -10.81 10.58
N VAL A 69 16.40 -9.59 10.35
CA VAL A 69 16.17 -8.95 9.04
C VAL A 69 16.99 -9.63 7.94
N GLY A 70 16.34 -9.92 6.80
CA GLY A 70 16.94 -10.58 5.64
C GLY A 70 18.03 -9.78 4.96
N GLY A 71 18.63 -10.33 3.89
CA GLY A 71 19.60 -9.59 3.10
C GLY A 71 19.00 -8.30 2.53
N ALA A 72 19.70 -7.18 2.68
CA ALA A 72 19.28 -5.91 2.11
C ALA A 72 19.07 -6.02 0.59
N PRO A 73 18.06 -5.34 0.03
CA PRO A 73 17.84 -5.33 -1.41
C PRO A 73 19.08 -4.81 -2.13
N THR A 74 19.34 -5.38 -3.31
CA THR A 74 20.53 -5.04 -4.12
C THR A 74 20.20 -4.33 -5.43
N HIS A 75 18.90 -4.16 -5.71
CA HIS A 75 18.37 -3.61 -6.94
C HIS A 75 17.05 -2.89 -6.65
N GLU A 76 16.82 -1.76 -7.32
CA GLU A 76 15.52 -1.07 -7.28
C GLU A 76 14.41 -2.04 -7.71
N ALA A 77 13.26 -1.93 -7.05
CA ALA A 77 12.06 -2.69 -7.34
C ALA A 77 10.99 -1.74 -7.87
N PRO A 78 10.88 -1.56 -9.20
CA PRO A 78 9.90 -0.65 -9.75
C PRO A 78 8.49 -1.22 -9.60
N CYS A 79 7.54 -0.36 -9.29
CA CYS A 79 6.13 -0.61 -9.50
C CYS A 79 5.75 -0.05 -10.88
N GLN A 80 5.57 -0.94 -11.86
CA GLN A 80 5.46 -0.60 -13.28
C GLN A 80 6.68 0.18 -13.80
N ASN A 81 6.55 1.52 -13.92
CA ASN A 81 7.57 2.42 -14.45
C ASN A 81 8.02 3.48 -13.44
N GLN A 82 7.67 3.31 -12.16
CA GLN A 82 8.04 4.21 -11.08
C GLN A 82 8.73 3.43 -9.97
N VAL A 83 9.67 4.09 -9.31
CA VAL A 83 10.34 3.57 -8.12
C VAL A 83 9.86 4.45 -6.97
N TYR A 84 9.17 3.82 -6.03
CA TYR A 84 8.64 4.47 -4.83
C TYR A 84 9.56 4.22 -3.64
N ALA A 85 9.23 4.85 -2.50
CA ALA A 85 10.03 4.80 -1.27
C ALA A 85 10.44 3.37 -0.92
N CYS A 86 9.48 2.46 -0.82
CA CYS A 86 9.72 1.05 -0.47
C CYS A 86 10.39 0.19 -1.56
N GLY A 87 10.94 0.79 -2.62
CA GLY A 87 11.68 0.06 -3.66
C GLY A 87 12.88 0.81 -4.23
N ASN A 88 13.34 1.88 -3.56
CA ASN A 88 14.37 2.80 -4.06
C ASN A 88 15.78 2.55 -3.49
N LEU A 89 15.95 1.56 -2.59
CA LEU A 89 17.22 1.25 -1.91
C LEU A 89 17.67 2.31 -0.90
N GLU A 90 16.79 3.20 -0.47
CA GLU A 90 17.01 4.23 0.54
C GLU A 90 16.25 3.88 1.84
N ASP A 91 16.59 4.59 2.92
CA ASP A 91 15.92 4.54 4.22
C ASP A 91 15.26 5.92 4.35
N ASP A 92 14.07 6.04 3.78
CA ASP A 92 13.33 7.29 3.58
C ASP A 92 12.74 7.83 4.89
N ASP A 93 12.48 6.97 5.87
CA ASP A 93 11.93 7.35 7.18
C ASP A 93 13.00 7.48 8.29
N GLY A 94 14.20 6.92 8.07
CA GLY A 94 15.36 7.04 8.93
C GLY A 94 15.39 6.09 10.12
N ASP A 95 14.62 5.00 10.10
CA ASP A 95 14.57 4.01 11.17
C ASP A 95 15.73 2.99 11.12
N GLY A 96 16.47 2.96 10.00
CA GLY A 96 17.63 2.11 9.76
C GLY A 96 17.32 0.79 9.04
N LEU A 97 16.09 0.59 8.59
CA LEU A 97 15.67 -0.45 7.66
C LEU A 97 15.49 0.15 6.26
N VAL A 98 15.55 -0.69 5.23
CA VAL A 98 15.53 -0.25 3.83
C VAL A 98 14.54 -1.12 3.08
N ASP A 99 13.57 -0.51 2.38
CA ASP A 99 12.57 -1.16 1.54
C ASP A 99 11.96 -2.40 2.23
N ASN A 100 12.14 -3.61 1.65
CA ASN A 100 11.57 -4.85 2.17
C ASN A 100 12.17 -5.37 3.49
N GLN A 101 13.21 -4.72 4.02
CA GLN A 101 13.65 -4.99 5.38
C GLN A 101 12.78 -4.25 6.41
N ASP A 102 12.10 -3.20 5.96
CA ASP A 102 11.17 -2.41 6.75
C ASP A 102 9.82 -3.15 6.87
N PRO A 103 9.33 -3.43 8.09
CA PRO A 103 8.02 -4.05 8.28
C PRO A 103 6.82 -3.15 7.93
N ASP A 104 7.02 -1.85 7.75
CA ASP A 104 5.98 -0.90 7.36
C ASP A 104 5.85 -0.82 5.82
N CYS A 105 6.84 -1.28 5.06
CA CYS A 105 6.74 -1.40 3.61
C CYS A 105 5.78 -2.50 3.15
N LEU A 106 4.72 -2.10 2.44
CA LEU A 106 3.69 -3.02 1.95
C LEU A 106 4.06 -3.75 0.66
N GLY A 107 5.00 -3.21 -0.11
CA GLY A 107 5.39 -3.71 -1.43
C GLY A 107 6.13 -2.65 -2.26
N PRO A 108 6.52 -2.96 -3.51
CA PRO A 108 7.21 -2.01 -4.37
C PRO A 108 6.33 -0.83 -4.83
N CYS A 109 5.00 -0.97 -4.69
CA CYS A 109 4.01 0.07 -4.98
C CYS A 109 3.68 0.94 -3.77
N ASP A 110 4.48 0.87 -2.70
CA ASP A 110 4.33 1.69 -1.51
C ASP A 110 5.32 2.86 -1.54
N ASN A 111 4.79 4.06 -1.34
CA ASN A 111 5.51 5.31 -1.33
C ASN A 111 5.66 5.90 0.07
N THR A 112 5.44 5.09 1.10
CA THR A 112 5.73 5.44 2.49
C THR A 112 6.50 4.29 3.15
N GLU A 113 7.58 4.61 3.88
CA GLU A 113 8.31 3.61 4.68
C GLU A 113 7.94 3.64 6.17
N GLY A 114 7.11 4.59 6.62
CA GLY A 114 6.78 4.75 8.05
C GLY A 114 5.29 4.62 8.37
N SER A 115 4.50 3.97 7.50
CA SER A 115 3.06 3.84 7.69
C SER A 115 2.48 2.65 6.92
N TYR A 116 1.25 2.24 7.28
CA TYR A 116 0.50 1.24 6.51
C TYR A 116 -0.38 1.83 5.41
N TYR A 117 -0.15 3.10 5.04
CA TYR A 117 -0.84 3.78 3.96
C TYR A 117 0.09 3.89 2.76
N GLY A 118 -0.25 3.29 1.62
CA GLY A 118 0.73 3.15 0.54
C GLY A 118 1.13 4.44 -0.18
N GLY A 119 0.48 5.58 0.09
CA GLY A 119 1.00 6.89 -0.32
C GLY A 119 1.02 7.20 -1.81
N ILE A 120 0.42 6.36 -2.66
CA ILE A 120 0.36 6.59 -4.11
C ILE A 120 -0.98 7.23 -4.51
N PRO A 121 -0.98 8.21 -5.43
CA PRO A 121 -2.22 8.86 -5.87
C PRO A 121 -3.22 7.85 -6.46
N GLY A 122 -4.40 7.79 -5.85
CA GLY A 122 -5.51 6.95 -6.30
C GLY A 122 -5.62 5.60 -5.60
N GLN A 123 -4.64 5.17 -4.78
CA GLN A 123 -4.62 3.82 -4.19
C GLN A 123 -5.90 3.41 -3.44
N ALA A 124 -6.51 4.34 -2.71
CA ALA A 124 -7.76 4.09 -1.97
C ALA A 124 -8.98 3.87 -2.88
N GLY A 125 -8.85 4.10 -4.18
CA GLY A 125 -9.91 3.90 -5.14
C GLY A 125 -10.92 5.05 -5.24
N PRO A 126 -11.88 4.94 -6.16
CA PRO A 126 -13.09 5.77 -6.14
C PRO A 126 -13.92 5.47 -4.87
N PRO A 127 -14.75 6.42 -4.41
CA PRO A 127 -15.62 6.20 -3.26
C PRO A 127 -16.41 4.89 -3.31
N CYS A 128 -16.33 4.11 -2.23
CA CYS A 128 -17.01 2.84 -2.04
C CYS A 128 -16.53 1.68 -2.92
N ILE A 129 -15.55 1.88 -3.80
CA ILE A 129 -15.13 0.90 -4.81
C ILE A 129 -13.63 0.69 -4.70
N VAL A 130 -13.25 -0.57 -4.54
CA VAL A 130 -11.85 -0.97 -4.45
C VAL A 130 -11.57 -2.09 -5.44
N ASP A 131 -10.39 -2.01 -6.04
CA ASP A 131 -9.77 -3.01 -6.90
C ASP A 131 -8.51 -3.57 -6.24
N CYS A 132 -7.52 -4.04 -6.99
CA CYS A 132 -6.27 -4.50 -6.38
C CYS A 132 -5.53 -3.34 -5.68
N TYR A 133 -5.57 -3.29 -4.35
CA TYR A 133 -4.93 -2.23 -3.57
C TYR A 133 -3.39 -2.23 -3.66
N TRP A 134 -2.83 -3.39 -4.02
CA TRP A 134 -1.40 -3.65 -4.03
C TRP A 134 -0.73 -3.30 -5.37
N ASP A 135 -1.50 -2.91 -6.38
CA ASP A 135 -0.97 -2.45 -7.65
C ASP A 135 -0.95 -0.91 -7.74
N SER A 136 -0.43 -0.36 -8.83
CA SER A 136 -0.29 1.10 -9.02
C SER A 136 -1.53 1.82 -9.54
N ASN A 137 -2.63 1.14 -9.82
CA ASN A 137 -3.75 1.74 -10.53
C ASN A 137 -5.10 1.40 -9.91
N SER A 138 -5.82 2.45 -9.51
CA SER A 138 -7.20 2.32 -9.07
C SER A 138 -8.19 2.35 -10.25
N GLY A 139 -8.51 1.19 -10.80
CA GLY A 139 -9.73 0.87 -11.52
C GLY A 139 -9.70 -0.55 -12.10
N ALA A 140 -10.83 -1.27 -12.03
CA ALA A 140 -11.05 -2.67 -12.45
C ALA A 140 -10.85 -3.02 -13.95
N GLY A 141 -9.88 -2.43 -14.65
CA GLY A 141 -9.69 -2.55 -16.09
C GLY A 141 -8.55 -3.47 -16.52
N ASN A 142 -7.57 -3.71 -15.65
CA ASN A 142 -6.36 -4.50 -15.94
C ASN A 142 -6.32 -5.84 -15.20
N ASP A 143 -7.03 -5.96 -14.08
CA ASP A 143 -6.92 -7.05 -13.11
C ASP A 143 -8.24 -7.79 -12.84
N ASP A 144 -9.41 -7.19 -13.17
CA ASP A 144 -10.75 -7.76 -12.94
C ASP A 144 -10.98 -8.12 -11.45
N CYS A 145 -10.32 -7.39 -10.53
CA CYS A 145 -10.60 -7.41 -9.10
C CYS A 145 -11.77 -6.48 -8.80
N THR A 146 -12.78 -6.99 -8.08
CA THR A 146 -14.00 -6.22 -7.84
C THR A 146 -14.47 -6.32 -6.40
N TRP A 147 -14.46 -5.18 -5.69
CA TRP A 147 -15.04 -5.05 -4.36
C TRP A 147 -15.74 -3.71 -4.17
N THR A 148 -16.76 -3.72 -3.31
CA THR A 148 -17.39 -2.48 -2.85
C THR A 148 -17.50 -2.48 -1.34
N HIS A 149 -17.05 -1.41 -0.69
CA HIS A 149 -17.18 -1.25 0.76
C HIS A 149 -18.64 -1.16 1.21
N ARG A 150 -19.60 -0.95 0.30
CA ARG A 150 -21.03 -1.13 0.62
C ARG A 150 -21.37 -2.56 1.07
N CYS A 151 -20.50 -3.53 0.80
CA CYS A 151 -20.59 -4.89 1.31
C CYS A 151 -20.03 -5.07 2.72
N ASP A 152 -19.36 -4.07 3.28
CA ASP A 152 -18.77 -4.08 4.62
C ASP A 152 -19.79 -3.68 5.70
N PRO A 153 -20.11 -4.56 6.66
CA PRO A 153 -21.01 -4.25 7.78
C PRO A 153 -20.54 -3.12 8.71
N ASN A 154 -19.27 -2.71 8.65
CA ASN A 154 -18.73 -1.57 9.39
C ASN A 154 -19.13 -0.21 8.79
N GLU A 155 -19.68 -0.19 7.57
CA GLU A 155 -20.16 1.01 6.87
C GLU A 155 -21.49 1.53 7.45
N VAL A 156 -21.51 1.76 8.76
CA VAL A 156 -22.71 2.15 9.53
C VAL A 156 -22.42 3.33 10.45
N ALA A 157 -23.45 4.13 10.70
CA ALA A 157 -23.33 5.29 11.58
C ALA A 157 -22.88 4.89 13.01
N PRO A 158 -22.10 5.75 13.70
CA PRO A 158 -21.58 7.04 13.22
C PRO A 158 -20.25 6.92 12.47
N GLY A 159 -19.63 5.74 12.42
CA GLY A 159 -18.27 5.54 11.92
C GLY A 159 -18.20 5.52 10.40
N TYR A 160 -19.07 4.76 9.73
CA TYR A 160 -19.03 4.53 8.29
C TYR A 160 -17.64 4.07 7.83
N TYR A 161 -17.11 3.03 8.46
CA TYR A 161 -15.80 2.49 8.11
C TYR A 161 -15.94 1.41 7.02
N PRO A 162 -14.94 1.25 6.14
CA PRO A 162 -13.62 1.88 6.20
C PRO A 162 -13.50 3.27 5.57
N GLU A 163 -14.55 3.87 5.00
CA GLU A 163 -14.46 5.20 4.35
C GLU A 163 -15.33 6.28 5.05
N PRO A 164 -14.97 6.71 6.28
CA PRO A 164 -15.78 7.63 7.10
C PRO A 164 -16.10 8.96 6.40
N GLU A 165 -15.22 9.42 5.52
CA GLU A 165 -15.37 10.62 4.70
C GLU A 165 -16.54 10.56 3.72
N ASN A 166 -16.93 9.36 3.28
CA ASN A 166 -18.07 9.15 2.38
C ASN A 166 -19.39 9.02 3.13
N GLY A 167 -19.33 8.68 4.41
CA GLY A 167 -20.47 8.58 5.32
C GLY A 167 -21.58 7.71 4.74
N ALA A 168 -22.82 8.22 4.77
CA ALA A 168 -23.97 7.46 4.28
C ALA A 168 -23.95 7.12 2.77
N SER A 169 -23.00 7.64 1.99
CA SER A 169 -22.85 7.33 0.56
C SER A 169 -22.34 5.91 0.33
N CYS A 170 -21.49 5.40 1.22
CA CYS A 170 -20.99 4.02 1.21
C CYS A 170 -21.69 3.11 2.21
N ALA A 171 -22.79 3.58 2.82
CA ALA A 171 -23.50 2.84 3.85
C ALA A 171 -23.77 1.38 3.45
N TYR A 172 -23.53 0.49 4.41
CA TYR A 172 -23.71 -0.94 4.27
C TYR A 172 -25.06 -1.29 3.67
N ASP A 173 -25.03 -2.12 2.64
CA ASP A 173 -26.19 -2.66 1.95
C ASP A 173 -25.89 -4.10 1.56
N ALA A 174 -26.46 -5.05 2.29
CA ALA A 174 -26.32 -6.48 2.00
C ALA A 174 -26.82 -6.87 0.59
N GLY A 175 -27.64 -6.02 -0.04
CA GLY A 175 -28.10 -6.18 -1.42
C GLY A 175 -27.29 -5.39 -2.43
N ALA A 176 -26.16 -4.78 -2.03
CA ALA A 176 -25.28 -4.09 -2.94
C ALA A 176 -24.76 -5.06 -4.01
N MET A 177 -24.65 -4.53 -5.21
CA MET A 177 -24.02 -5.18 -6.35
C MET A 177 -22.86 -4.30 -6.80
N TYR A 178 -21.77 -4.92 -7.21
CA TYR A 178 -20.64 -4.17 -7.73
C TYR A 178 -21.03 -3.46 -9.05
N PRO A 179 -20.84 -2.12 -9.16
CA PRO A 179 -21.22 -1.36 -10.34
C PRO A 179 -20.63 -1.92 -11.63
N GLY A 180 -21.48 -2.14 -12.64
CA GLY A 180 -21.04 -2.69 -13.92
C GLY A 180 -20.96 -4.23 -13.95
N SER A 181 -21.23 -4.90 -12.83
CA SER A 181 -21.38 -6.36 -12.74
C SER A 181 -22.79 -6.75 -12.24
N ASN A 182 -23.06 -8.06 -12.19
CA ASN A 182 -24.23 -8.62 -11.49
C ASN A 182 -23.82 -9.36 -10.19
N ALA A 183 -22.59 -9.17 -9.72
CA ALA A 183 -22.09 -9.84 -8.52
C ALA A 183 -22.61 -9.12 -7.27
N SER A 184 -23.27 -9.87 -6.40
CA SER A 184 -23.65 -9.43 -5.06
C SER A 184 -22.47 -9.50 -4.09
N CYS A 185 -22.62 -8.91 -2.91
CA CYS A 185 -21.63 -9.04 -1.84
C CYS A 185 -21.26 -10.50 -1.54
N GLY A 186 -22.25 -11.41 -1.52
CA GLY A 186 -22.00 -12.83 -1.31
C GLY A 186 -21.22 -13.48 -2.46
N ASP A 187 -21.54 -13.11 -3.71
CA ASP A 187 -20.81 -13.65 -4.87
C ASP A 187 -19.32 -13.25 -4.84
N LEU A 188 -19.03 -11.99 -4.46
CA LEU A 188 -17.67 -11.46 -4.37
C LEU A 188 -16.90 -12.01 -3.17
N GLN A 189 -17.59 -12.25 -2.05
CA GLN A 189 -17.02 -12.94 -0.89
C GLN A 189 -16.64 -14.38 -1.23
N ASP A 190 -17.44 -15.05 -2.06
CA ASP A 190 -17.24 -16.47 -2.42
C ASP A 190 -16.22 -16.66 -3.56
N ALA A 191 -16.14 -15.72 -4.52
CA ALA A 191 -15.22 -15.84 -5.65
C ALA A 191 -14.82 -14.49 -6.26
N GLN A 192 -13.53 -14.34 -6.56
CA GLN A 192 -13.02 -13.35 -7.52
C GLN A 192 -12.69 -14.02 -8.86
N SER A 193 -12.41 -13.21 -9.87
CA SER A 193 -11.96 -13.69 -11.18
C SER A 193 -10.59 -14.36 -11.07
N GLN A 194 -10.28 -15.29 -11.98
CA GLN A 194 -8.93 -15.86 -12.06
C GLN A 194 -7.89 -14.77 -12.39
N GLN A 195 -8.28 -13.76 -13.17
CA GLN A 195 -7.42 -12.65 -13.51
C GLN A 195 -7.04 -11.83 -12.26
N CYS A 196 -7.98 -11.63 -11.34
CA CYS A 196 -7.71 -10.96 -10.07
C CYS A 196 -6.68 -11.74 -9.25
N HIS A 197 -6.82 -13.07 -9.18
CA HIS A 197 -5.84 -13.92 -8.49
C HIS A 197 -4.47 -13.92 -9.17
N ASP A 198 -4.43 -13.93 -10.49
CA ASP A 198 -3.17 -13.98 -11.25
C ASP A 198 -2.39 -12.65 -11.18
N VAL A 199 -3.10 -11.52 -11.06
CA VAL A 199 -2.50 -10.18 -11.01
C VAL A 199 -2.25 -9.74 -9.57
N CYS A 200 -3.28 -9.78 -8.73
CA CYS A 200 -3.23 -9.22 -7.39
C CYS A 200 -2.71 -10.21 -6.34
N GLY A 201 -3.00 -11.51 -6.51
CA GLY A 201 -2.61 -12.55 -5.55
C GLY A 201 -1.11 -12.57 -5.21
N PRO A 202 -0.19 -12.48 -6.18
CA PRO A 202 1.24 -12.37 -5.91
C PRO A 202 1.66 -11.08 -5.17
N LEU A 203 0.83 -10.04 -5.21
CA LEU A 203 1.10 -8.74 -4.60
C LEU A 203 0.50 -8.62 -3.20
N THR A 204 -0.55 -9.37 -2.91
CA THR A 204 -1.24 -9.38 -1.61
C THR A 204 -0.34 -9.94 -0.51
N PRO A 205 0.04 -9.14 0.51
CA PRO A 205 0.79 -9.59 1.68
C PRO A 205 0.09 -10.72 2.44
N ASN A 206 0.86 -11.61 3.08
CA ASN A 206 0.30 -12.60 4.00
C ASN A 206 -0.39 -11.89 5.18
N GLY A 207 -1.63 -12.27 5.47
CA GLY A 207 -2.50 -11.62 6.45
C GLY A 207 -3.41 -10.53 5.87
N CYS A 208 -3.58 -10.46 4.54
CA CYS A 208 -4.39 -9.44 3.88
C CYS A 208 -5.27 -10.03 2.77
N ASP A 209 -6.34 -9.32 2.38
CA ASP A 209 -7.04 -9.55 1.11
C ASP A 209 -6.46 -8.68 -0.02
N CYS A 210 -6.90 -8.96 -1.25
CA CYS A 210 -6.52 -8.18 -2.44
C CYS A 210 -6.92 -6.72 -2.37
N PHE A 211 -7.92 -6.41 -1.56
CA PHE A 211 -8.55 -5.12 -1.57
C PHE A 211 -7.89 -4.18 -0.59
N GLY A 212 -7.04 -4.64 0.34
CA GLY A 212 -6.31 -3.80 1.29
C GLY A 212 -6.81 -3.90 2.74
N CYS A 213 -7.68 -4.87 3.05
CA CYS A 213 -8.06 -5.21 4.42
C CYS A 213 -7.08 -6.25 4.98
N CYS A 214 -6.44 -5.95 6.10
CA CYS A 214 -5.41 -6.80 6.69
C CYS A 214 -5.69 -7.11 8.17
N GLU A 215 -5.35 -8.30 8.62
CA GLU A 215 -5.36 -8.66 10.03
C GLU A 215 -4.10 -8.09 10.69
N LEU A 216 -4.26 -7.05 11.52
CA LEU A 216 -3.13 -6.30 12.09
C LEU A 216 -3.24 -6.11 13.61
N PRO A 217 -2.23 -6.56 14.38
CA PRO A 217 -1.15 -7.46 13.97
C PRO A 217 -1.67 -8.82 13.49
N ALA A 218 -0.97 -9.51 12.59
CA ALA A 218 -1.42 -10.82 12.11
C ALA A 218 -1.66 -11.81 13.26
N GLY A 219 -2.78 -12.54 13.20
CA GLY A 219 -3.26 -13.43 14.26
C GLY A 219 -3.98 -12.74 15.43
N SER A 220 -4.26 -11.44 15.36
CA SER A 220 -5.00 -10.70 16.40
C SER A 220 -6.52 -10.87 16.34
N GLY A 221 -7.07 -11.15 15.16
CA GLY A 221 -8.49 -11.06 14.83
C GLY A 221 -8.98 -9.65 14.49
N ASP A 222 -8.15 -8.62 14.61
CA ASP A 222 -8.49 -7.24 14.29
C ASP A 222 -8.14 -6.95 12.83
N HIS A 223 -9.10 -6.43 12.06
CA HIS A 223 -8.95 -6.18 10.63
C HIS A 223 -8.97 -4.68 10.34
N VAL A 224 -7.94 -4.22 9.63
CA VAL A 224 -7.65 -2.81 9.39
C VAL A 224 -7.53 -2.55 7.89
N TRP A 225 -8.17 -1.47 7.45
CA TRP A 225 -8.10 -0.96 6.09
C TRP A 225 -6.80 -0.19 5.90
N LEU A 226 -5.96 -0.57 4.94
CA LEU A 226 -4.67 0.09 4.73
C LEU A 226 -4.80 1.48 4.10
N GLY A 227 -5.87 1.71 3.32
CA GLY A 227 -6.19 3.04 2.80
C GLY A 227 -6.76 4.00 3.84
N SER A 228 -6.61 3.73 5.15
CA SER A 228 -7.15 4.58 6.21
C SER A 228 -6.42 5.92 6.32
N GLU A 229 -7.17 7.00 6.13
CA GLU A 229 -6.74 8.35 6.44
C GLU A 229 -7.50 8.89 7.66
N GLY A 230 -6.80 9.56 8.57
CA GLY A 230 -7.40 10.23 9.71
C GLY A 230 -8.30 11.38 9.29
N ALA A 231 -9.23 11.76 10.16
CA ALA A 231 -10.20 12.83 9.89
C ALA A 231 -9.58 14.22 9.60
N ASP A 232 -8.29 14.41 9.89
CA ASP A 232 -7.53 15.62 9.56
C ASP A 232 -6.96 15.61 8.12
N GLY A 233 -7.12 14.51 7.39
CA GLY A 233 -6.61 14.29 6.03
C GLY A 233 -5.08 14.29 5.93
N ASN A 234 -4.38 14.09 7.04
CA ASN A 234 -2.90 14.02 7.05
C ASN A 234 -2.36 12.91 7.96
N SER A 235 -3.14 12.46 8.93
CA SER A 235 -2.79 11.28 9.74
C SER A 235 -3.07 10.02 8.92
N VAL A 236 -2.20 9.04 9.00
CA VAL A 236 -2.34 7.73 8.34
C VAL A 236 -2.24 6.61 9.38
N CYS A 237 -2.73 5.42 9.05
CA CYS A 237 -2.57 4.27 9.93
C CYS A 237 -1.10 3.88 10.05
N THR A 238 -0.65 3.60 11.28
CA THR A 238 0.72 3.14 11.58
C THR A 238 0.67 1.97 12.55
N ALA A 239 1.77 1.22 12.68
CA ALA A 239 1.91 0.16 13.67
C ALA A 239 1.56 0.61 15.11
N ALA A 240 1.89 1.86 15.45
CA ALA A 240 1.62 2.43 16.78
C ALA A 240 0.15 2.79 17.00
N ASP A 241 -0.61 3.00 15.93
CA ASP A 241 -1.98 3.50 15.95
C ASP A 241 -3.04 2.42 15.71
N LEU A 242 -2.66 1.14 15.57
CA LEU A 242 -3.57 0.02 15.26
C LEU A 242 -4.80 -0.10 16.19
N GLY A 243 -4.70 0.37 17.43
CA GLY A 243 -5.82 0.38 18.38
C GLY A 243 -6.78 1.58 18.25
N ASP A 244 -6.51 2.52 17.34
CA ASP A 244 -7.31 3.72 17.12
C ASP A 244 -8.11 3.62 15.81
N PRO A 245 -9.42 3.31 15.87
CA PRO A 245 -10.25 3.15 14.68
C PRO A 245 -10.45 4.47 13.91
N THR A 246 -10.08 5.62 14.48
CA THR A 246 -10.14 6.90 13.77
C THR A 246 -8.94 7.16 12.86
N LYS A 247 -7.89 6.34 12.99
CA LYS A 247 -6.70 6.34 12.14
C LYS A 247 -6.50 5.04 11.36
N CYS A 248 -6.85 3.92 11.97
CA CYS A 248 -6.77 2.57 11.40
C CYS A 248 -8.18 2.01 11.31
N HIS A 249 -8.86 2.30 10.21
CA HIS A 249 -10.29 2.07 10.07
C HIS A 249 -10.58 0.56 9.99
N PRO A 250 -11.59 0.07 10.73
CA PRO A 250 -11.97 -1.34 10.67
C PRO A 250 -12.60 -1.69 9.32
N CYS A 251 -12.29 -2.88 8.82
CA CYS A 251 -12.87 -3.44 7.59
C CYS A 251 -13.26 -4.91 7.78
N ILE A 252 -13.98 -5.48 6.82
CA ILE A 252 -14.09 -6.93 6.65
C ILE A 252 -13.17 -7.43 5.54
N PRO A 253 -12.52 -8.58 5.72
CA PRO A 253 -11.74 -9.20 4.67
C PRO A 253 -12.65 -9.85 3.62
N VAL A 254 -12.19 -9.88 2.37
CA VAL A 254 -12.82 -10.62 1.27
C VAL A 254 -12.22 -12.02 1.16
N ASP A 255 -12.95 -13.02 1.66
CA ASP A 255 -12.48 -14.40 1.82
C ASP A 255 -11.99 -15.03 0.52
N SER A 256 -12.65 -14.73 -0.60
CA SER A 256 -12.34 -15.32 -1.90
C SER A 256 -10.92 -15.06 -2.36
N CYS A 257 -10.27 -14.00 -1.88
CA CYS A 257 -8.90 -13.66 -2.23
C CYS A 257 -8.03 -13.26 -1.02
N TRP A 258 -8.46 -13.67 0.17
CA TRP A 258 -7.71 -13.56 1.40
C TRP A 258 -6.43 -14.42 1.32
N ASN A 259 -5.29 -13.80 1.59
CA ASN A 259 -4.01 -14.47 1.73
C ASN A 259 -3.75 -14.73 3.22
N ASP A 260 -4.11 -15.93 3.67
CA ASP A 260 -3.95 -16.34 5.07
C ASP A 260 -2.51 -16.16 5.58
N CYS A 261 -2.37 -15.80 6.85
CA CYS A 261 -1.08 -15.80 7.55
C CYS A 261 -0.84 -17.15 8.24
N GLY A 262 -0.04 -18.01 7.62
CA GLY A 262 0.37 -19.30 8.17
C GLY A 262 1.35 -19.16 9.37
N PRO A 263 1.46 -20.20 10.21
CA PRO A 263 2.37 -20.16 11.37
C PRO A 263 3.84 -20.00 10.96
N CYS A 264 4.22 -20.48 9.78
CA CYS A 264 5.60 -20.43 9.28
C CYS A 264 5.90 -19.32 8.28
N GLU A 265 4.93 -18.44 8.08
CA GLU A 265 5.03 -17.32 7.16
C GLU A 265 5.44 -16.05 7.93
N VAL A 266 6.11 -15.15 7.23
CA VAL A 266 6.19 -13.74 7.64
C VAL A 266 4.88 -13.10 7.16
N CYS A 267 4.31 -12.20 7.97
CA CYS A 267 3.03 -11.57 7.66
C CYS A 267 3.08 -10.10 8.05
N LEU A 268 2.15 -9.30 7.54
CA LEU A 268 2.05 -7.91 7.92
C LEU A 268 1.73 -7.79 9.43
N GLY A 269 2.48 -6.95 10.15
CA GLY A 269 2.40 -6.88 11.62
C GLY A 269 2.96 -8.10 12.38
N LYS A 270 3.52 -9.11 11.69
CA LYS A 270 4.19 -10.27 12.27
C LYS A 270 5.50 -10.56 11.50
N PRO A 271 6.59 -9.84 11.79
CA PRO A 271 7.84 -9.91 11.03
C PRO A 271 8.66 -11.18 11.28
N SER A 272 8.13 -12.16 12.02
CA SER A 272 8.83 -13.41 12.32
C SER A 272 7.85 -14.59 12.42
N PRO A 273 8.19 -15.73 11.81
CA PRO A 273 7.41 -16.96 11.95
C PRO A 273 7.30 -17.45 13.39
N ASP A 274 6.34 -18.33 13.63
CA ASP A 274 6.16 -18.99 14.92
C ASP A 274 7.37 -19.89 15.27
N PRO A 275 7.65 -20.10 16.57
CA PRO A 275 8.67 -21.03 17.00
C PRO A 275 8.43 -22.44 16.47
N GLY A 276 9.47 -23.04 15.87
CA GLY A 276 9.42 -24.40 15.33
C GLY A 276 9.24 -24.48 13.82
N CYS A 277 9.14 -23.33 13.16
CA CYS A 277 9.25 -23.23 11.71
C CYS A 277 10.70 -23.28 11.26
N ASP A 278 10.98 -24.03 10.20
CA ASP A 278 12.32 -24.11 9.63
C ASP A 278 12.58 -22.80 8.87
N ALA A 279 13.36 -21.88 9.48
CA ALA A 279 13.76 -20.61 8.88
C ALA A 279 14.66 -20.76 7.62
N GLY A 280 14.83 -21.98 7.10
CA GLY A 280 15.87 -22.36 6.14
C GLY A 280 15.33 -23.21 5.00
N GLY A 281 14.59 -22.60 4.08
CA GLY A 281 14.30 -23.22 2.79
C GLY A 281 15.52 -23.19 1.87
N SER A 282 16.39 -24.19 1.94
CA SER A 282 17.23 -24.53 0.78
C SER A 282 16.29 -25.01 -0.32
N GLY A 283 16.08 -24.19 -1.36
CA GLY A 283 15.22 -24.49 -2.50
C GLY A 283 15.52 -25.87 -3.11
N GLY A 284 14.58 -26.79 -2.96
CA GLY A 284 14.59 -28.10 -3.59
C GLY A 284 13.62 -28.13 -4.76
N SER A 285 14.13 -28.36 -5.96
CA SER A 285 13.34 -28.45 -7.20
C SER A 285 12.32 -29.60 -7.19
N GLY A 286 11.07 -29.29 -7.51
CA GLY A 286 10.20 -30.14 -8.33
C GLY A 286 8.88 -30.60 -7.70
N GLY A 287 7.77 -30.04 -8.20
CA GLY A 287 6.42 -30.60 -8.04
C GLY A 287 5.34 -29.58 -8.42
N SER A 288 4.39 -29.96 -9.28
CA SER A 288 3.33 -29.07 -9.79
C SER A 288 2.05 -29.12 -8.94
N GLY A 289 1.48 -27.95 -8.64
CA GLY A 289 0.03 -27.70 -8.66
C GLY A 289 -0.71 -27.45 -7.34
N GLY A 290 -1.27 -26.24 -7.20
CA GLY A 290 -2.61 -26.00 -6.62
C GLY A 290 -2.74 -25.56 -5.15
N SER A 291 -3.18 -24.31 -4.99
CA SER A 291 -4.04 -23.72 -3.94
C SER A 291 -3.71 -23.90 -2.45
N GLY A 292 -3.39 -22.76 -1.80
CA GLY A 292 -3.85 -22.38 -0.46
C GLY A 292 -3.23 -23.12 0.72
N GLY A 293 -2.38 -22.42 1.48
CA GLY A 293 -1.95 -22.80 2.83
C GLY A 293 -1.05 -24.03 2.87
N SER A 294 0.27 -23.84 2.74
CA SER A 294 1.25 -24.90 2.95
C SER A 294 1.30 -25.27 4.44
N GLY A 295 0.48 -26.25 4.84
CA GLY A 295 0.52 -26.91 6.15
C GLY A 295 1.81 -27.72 6.42
N SER A 296 2.92 -27.38 5.77
CA SER A 296 4.21 -28.04 5.89
C SER A 296 5.35 -27.06 6.16
N GLY A 297 5.27 -26.30 7.25
CA GLY A 297 6.47 -25.72 7.89
C GLY A 297 7.32 -24.74 7.05
N GLN A 298 6.87 -24.38 5.85
CA GLN A 298 7.62 -23.61 4.85
C GLN A 298 7.11 -22.17 4.85
N GLN A 299 8.03 -21.25 4.56
CA GLN A 299 7.77 -19.81 4.50
C GLN A 299 7.09 -19.38 3.20
N CYS A 300 7.31 -20.10 2.10
CA CYS A 300 6.79 -19.76 0.78
C CYS A 300 6.26 -21.00 0.05
N ALA A 301 5.41 -20.77 -0.95
CA ALA A 301 4.97 -21.81 -1.87
C ALA A 301 6.16 -22.47 -2.60
N ASP A 302 5.96 -23.72 -3.04
CA ASP A 302 6.98 -24.49 -3.73
C ASP A 302 7.53 -23.75 -4.96
N GLY A 303 8.86 -23.61 -5.01
CA GLY A 303 9.57 -22.93 -6.11
C GLY A 303 9.69 -21.41 -5.95
N VAL A 304 9.12 -20.81 -4.91
CA VAL A 304 9.30 -19.40 -4.57
C VAL A 304 10.48 -19.24 -3.59
N GLN A 305 11.35 -18.27 -3.85
CA GLN A 305 12.50 -17.99 -2.99
C GLN A 305 12.04 -17.32 -1.68
N PRO A 306 12.43 -17.83 -0.50
CA PRO A 306 12.22 -17.14 0.76
C PRO A 306 13.19 -15.96 0.91
N CYS A 307 12.73 -14.89 1.54
CA CYS A 307 13.46 -13.65 1.78
C CYS A 307 13.01 -12.98 3.09
N GLY A 308 13.63 -11.87 3.48
CA GLY A 308 13.19 -11.08 4.64
C GLY A 308 13.60 -11.65 6.01
N LEU A 309 14.01 -12.93 6.12
CA LEU A 309 14.61 -13.47 7.34
C LEU A 309 16.13 -13.54 7.29
N GLY A 310 16.76 -13.35 8.44
CA GLY A 310 18.22 -13.33 8.59
C GLY A 310 18.89 -14.59 8.02
N GLY A 311 19.86 -14.38 7.13
CA GLY A 311 20.59 -15.45 6.44
C GLY A 311 19.97 -15.89 5.10
N GLN A 312 18.83 -15.32 4.71
CA GLN A 312 18.25 -15.53 3.38
C GLN A 312 18.85 -14.54 2.38
N ASP A 313 19.02 -15.01 1.13
CA ASP A 313 19.53 -14.20 0.04
C ASP A 313 18.50 -13.13 -0.38
N PRO A 314 18.94 -11.94 -0.82
CA PRO A 314 18.03 -10.93 -1.35
C PRO A 314 17.30 -11.45 -2.59
N CYS A 315 16.15 -10.86 -2.86
CA CYS A 315 15.35 -11.23 -4.02
C CYS A 315 16.08 -10.93 -5.34
N PRO A 316 15.93 -11.79 -6.37
CA PRO A 316 16.48 -11.53 -7.70
C PRO A 316 15.98 -10.21 -8.32
N VAL A 317 16.67 -9.73 -9.36
CA VAL A 317 16.22 -8.58 -10.16
C VAL A 317 14.80 -8.81 -10.67
N TYR A 318 13.97 -7.76 -10.67
CA TYR A 318 12.54 -7.78 -11.03
C TYR A 318 11.64 -8.56 -10.07
N THR A 319 12.11 -8.80 -8.85
CA THR A 319 11.27 -9.33 -7.76
C THR A 319 11.41 -8.50 -6.49
N TYR A 320 10.40 -8.53 -5.65
CA TYR A 320 10.36 -7.86 -4.35
C TYR A 320 10.03 -8.87 -3.25
N CYS A 321 10.54 -8.64 -2.04
CA CYS A 321 10.21 -9.51 -0.91
C CYS A 321 8.88 -9.08 -0.27
N ILE A 322 7.79 -9.73 -0.66
CA ILE A 322 6.45 -9.47 -0.10
C ILE A 322 6.23 -10.49 1.01
N THR A 323 6.17 -10.01 2.26
CA THR A 323 5.95 -10.82 3.47
C THR A 323 6.75 -12.12 3.47
N GLY A 324 8.05 -12.01 3.16
CA GLY A 324 9.00 -13.11 3.23
C GLY A 324 9.11 -13.97 1.98
N CYS A 325 8.44 -13.65 0.87
CA CYS A 325 8.57 -14.39 -0.39
C CYS A 325 8.90 -13.47 -1.57
N CYS A 326 9.85 -13.89 -2.41
CA CYS A 326 10.21 -13.12 -3.60
C CYS A 326 9.11 -13.23 -4.66
N GLN A 327 8.40 -12.14 -4.90
CA GLN A 327 7.31 -12.03 -5.86
C GLN A 327 7.70 -11.15 -7.04
N PRO A 328 7.24 -11.42 -8.26
CA PRO A 328 7.44 -10.54 -9.41
C PRO A 328 6.95 -9.13 -9.11
N VAL A 329 7.73 -8.11 -9.48
CA VAL A 329 7.25 -6.73 -9.38
C VAL A 329 6.13 -6.46 -10.41
N PRO A 330 5.16 -5.59 -10.08
CA PRO A 330 4.10 -5.17 -11.01
C PRO A 330 4.68 -4.61 -12.31
N GLN A 331 4.05 -4.95 -13.45
CA GLN A 331 4.49 -4.57 -14.80
C GLN A 331 3.54 -3.56 -15.45
#